data_AF-A0A965A7C9-F1
#
_entry.id   AF-A0A965A7C9-F1
#
_cell.length_a   1.000
_cell.length_b   1.000
_cell.length_c   1.000
_cell.angle_alpha   90.00
_cell.angle_beta   90.00
_cell.angle_gamma   90.00
#
_symmetry.space_group_name_H-M   'P 1'
#
loop_
_entity.id
_entity.type
_entity.pdbx_description
1 polymer ?
#
loop_
_entity_poly.entity_id
_entity_poly.type
_entity_poly.pdbx_seq_one_letter_code
_entity_poly.pdbx_strand_id
1 'polypeptide(L)' 'MITVISGGVGAARLLRGAALVVPHDELMTIVNTGDDTVMHGLSICPDL' A
#
# COMPACT_ATOMS: atom_id res chain seq x y z
N MET A 1 10.71 -13.69 -1.91
CA MET A 1 9.30 -13.23 -1.91
C MET A 1 8.85 -12.82 -0.51
N ILE A 2 8.51 -11.53 -0.35
CA ILE A 2 8.04 -10.89 0.89
C ILE A 2 6.67 -10.26 0.61
N THR A 3 5.69 -10.53 1.48
CA THR A 3 4.34 -9.94 1.40
C THR A 3 4.04 -9.12 2.64
N VAL A 4 3.60 -7.88 2.46
CA VAL A 4 3.30 -6.93 3.55
C VAL A 4 1.82 -6.56 3.53
N ILE A 5 1.13 -6.71 4.66
CA ILE A 5 -0.19 -6.09 4.86
C ILE A 5 0.04 -4.61 5.17
N SER A 6 -0.53 -3.71 4.36
CA SER A 6 -0.26 -2.27 4.43
C SER A 6 -1.53 -1.44 4.53
N GLY A 7 -1.40 -0.28 5.16
CA GLY A 7 -2.41 0.74 5.31
C GLY A 7 -1.80 1.98 5.96
N GLY A 8 -2.24 3.15 5.55
CA GLY A 8 -1.71 4.45 5.96
C GLY A 8 -0.27 4.74 5.58
N VAL A 9 0.17 5.95 5.94
CA VAL A 9 1.48 6.50 5.60
C VAL A 9 2.65 5.70 6.21
N GLY A 10 2.46 5.09 7.38
CA GLY A 10 3.49 4.31 8.06
C GLY A 10 3.94 3.09 7.25
N ALA A 11 2.99 2.33 6.73
CA ALA A 11 3.27 1.17 5.90
C ALA A 11 3.89 1.58 4.55
N ALA A 12 3.39 2.67 3.92
CA ALA A 12 3.98 3.20 2.70
C ALA A 12 5.46 3.59 2.87
N ARG A 13 5.83 4.18 4.01
CA ARG A 13 7.24 4.51 4.34
C ARG A 13 8.11 3.27 4.50
N LEU A 14 7.58 2.21 5.13
CA LEU A 14 8.28 0.93 5.25
C LEU A 14 8.48 0.28 3.87
N LEU A 15 7.43 0.21 3.05
CA LEU A 15 7.49 -0.34 1.69
C LEU A 15 8.48 0.42 0.81
N ARG A 16 8.54 1.75 0.93
CA ARG A 16 9.53 2.58 0.23
C ARG A 16 10.96 2.18 0.61
N GLY A 17 11.23 1.90 1.89
CA GLY A 17 12.53 1.40 2.33
C GLY A 17 12.81 -0.02 1.83
N ALA A 18 11.82 -0.91 1.90
CA ALA A 18 11.93 -2.28 1.43
C ALA A 18 12.25 -2.34 -0.08
N ALA A 19 11.60 -1.51 -0.90
CA ALA A 19 11.81 -1.44 -2.34
C ALA A 19 13.24 -1.00 -2.75
N LEU A 20 14.03 -0.44 -1.82
CA LEU A 20 15.44 -0.11 -2.08
C LEU A 20 16.38 -1.31 -1.93
N VAL A 21 15.95 -2.36 -1.24
CA VAL A 21 16.81 -3.51 -0.87
C VAL A 21 16.24 -4.86 -1.26
N VAL A 22 14.97 -4.91 -1.66
CA VAL A 22 14.28 -6.12 -2.14
C VAL A 22 13.97 -5.95 -3.63
N PRO A 23 14.29 -6.95 -4.48
CA PRO A 23 13.89 -6.95 -5.88
C PRO A 23 12.38 -6.74 -6.04
N HIS A 24 11.98 -5.98 -7.06
CA HIS A 24 10.58 -5.59 -7.25
C HIS A 24 9.65 -6.78 -7.49
N ASP A 25 10.13 -7.81 -8.19
CA ASP A 25 9.42 -9.07 -8.43
C ASP A 25 9.29 -9.95 -7.19
N GLU A 26 10.00 -9.62 -6.12
CA GLU A 26 9.96 -10.31 -4.84
C GLU A 26 9.21 -9.55 -3.73
N LEU A 27 8.77 -8.32 -3.97
CA LEU A 27 8.07 -7.49 -2.99
C LEU A 27 6.61 -7.30 -3.38
N MET A 28 5.69 -7.81 -2.55
CA MET A 28 4.25 -7.68 -2.73
C MET A 28 3.61 -7.01 -1.51
N THR A 29 2.50 -6.30 -1.73
CA THR A 29 1.70 -5.77 -0.63
C THR A 29 0.22 -6.06 -0.82
N ILE A 30 -0.46 -6.32 0.31
CA ILE A 30 -1.91 -6.43 0.42
C ILE A 30 -2.38 -5.14 1.11
N VAL A 31 -3.07 -4.29 0.38
CA VAL A 31 -3.41 -2.92 0.82
C VAL A 31 -4.79 -2.90 1.49
N ASN A 32 -4.91 -2.13 2.55
CA ASN A 32 -6.16 -1.80 3.22
C ASN A 32 -7.11 -1.06 2.26
N THR A 33 -8.33 -1.57 2.12
CA THR A 33 -9.44 -0.91 1.39
C THR A 33 -10.55 -0.44 2.35
N GLY A 34 -10.33 -0.54 3.67
CA GLY A 34 -11.33 -0.19 4.69
C GLY A 34 -11.69 1.30 4.71
N ASP A 35 -10.78 2.15 4.22
CA ASP A 35 -10.95 3.60 4.14
C ASP A 35 -11.42 4.05 2.74
N ASP A 36 -11.68 3.13 1.82
CA ASP A 36 -12.20 3.43 0.50
C ASP A 36 -13.59 4.07 0.60
N THR A 37 -13.83 5.12 -0.18
CA THR A 37 -15.10 5.86 -0.13
C THR A 37 -15.47 6.45 -1.48
N VAL A 38 -16.72 6.90 -1.61
CA VAL A 38 -17.17 7.72 -2.73
C VAL A 38 -17.44 9.13 -2.23
N MET A 39 -16.68 10.10 -2.74
CA MET A 39 -16.81 11.52 -2.38
C MET A 39 -16.96 12.36 -3.65
N HIS A 40 -17.98 13.22 -3.70
CA HIS A 40 -18.33 14.00 -4.90
C HIS A 40 -18.59 13.14 -6.16
N GLY A 41 -19.05 11.89 -5.98
CA GLY A 41 -19.27 10.95 -7.09
C GLY A 41 -18.01 10.27 -7.61
N LEU A 42 -16.86 10.46 -6.96
CA LEU A 42 -15.58 9.85 -7.32
C LEU A 42 -15.17 8.81 -6.27
N SER A 43 -14.59 7.69 -6.72
CA SER A 43 -13.94 6.71 -5.84
C SER A 43 -12.62 7.25 -5.31
N ILE A 44 -12.42 7.16 -4.00
CA ILE A 44 -11.19 7.54 -3.29
C ILE A 44 -10.71 6.33 -2.50
N CYS A 45 -9.47 5.93 -2.76
CA CYS A 45 -8.80 4.82 -2.07
C CYS A 45 -7.52 5.38 -1.43
N PRO A 46 -7.53 5.80 -0.16
CA PRO A 46 -6.43 6.58 0.42
C PRO A 46 -5.10 5.82 0.54
N ASP A 47 -5.17 4.50 0.67
CA ASP A 47 -4.02 3.64 0.98
C ASP A 47 -3.46 2.89 -0.24
N LEU A 48 -4.20 2.84 -1.36
CA LEU A 48 -3.80 2.25 -2.65
C LEU A 48 -2.85 3.19 -3.42
#